data_AF-A0A1G3SW59-F1
#
_entry.id   AF-A0A1G3SW59-F1
#
_cell.length_a   1.000
_cell.length_b   1.000
_cell.length_c   1.000
_cell.angle_alpha   90.00
_cell.angle_beta   90.00
_cell.angle_gamma   90.00
#
_symmetry.space_group_name_H-M   'P 1'
#
loop_
_entity.id
_entity.type
_entity.pdbx_description
1 polymer ?
#
loop_
_entity_poly.entity_id
_entity_poly.type
_entity_poly.pdbx_seq_one_letter_code
_entity_poly.pdbx_strand_id
1 'polypeptide(L)'
;MDTAERALIGANNELTSASEKLSRSYEELSHMTLPTQGSVGEFTQATAMIHAQHLTIDECKNRVHLAQQKQHQMRERFKAAMMDFEKFKYLEVQEMNARLKHLKGQEAKMLDEIGTMTYKRETL
;
A
#
# COMPACT_ATOMS: atom_id res chain seq x y z
N MET A 1 9.16 -3.66 2.93
CA MET A 1 7.71 -3.67 3.19
C MET A 1 7.21 -2.25 3.45
N ASP A 2 7.71 -1.57 4.47
CA ASP A 2 7.28 -0.22 4.90
C ASP A 2 7.30 0.83 3.79
N THR A 3 8.30 0.79 2.91
CA THR A 3 8.38 1.69 1.74
C THR A 3 7.23 1.46 0.76
N ALA A 4 6.87 0.21 0.50
CA ALA A 4 5.74 -0.15 -0.37
C ALA A 4 4.39 0.18 0.29
N GLU A 5 4.29 0.02 1.62
CA GLU A 5 3.11 0.42 2.40
C GLU A 5 2.88 1.92 2.35
N ARG A 6 3.92 2.72 2.62
CA ARG A 6 3.86 4.19 2.52
C ARG A 6 3.50 4.64 1.11
N ALA A 7 4.02 3.98 0.08
CA ALA A 7 3.66 4.27 -1.30
C ALA A 7 2.18 3.97 -1.61
N LEU A 8 1.63 2.86 -1.08
CA LEU A 8 0.22 2.53 -1.20
C LEU A 8 -0.68 3.54 -0.46
N ILE A 9 -0.30 3.95 0.76
CA ILE A 9 -1.01 5.00 1.51
C ILE A 9 -1.02 6.30 0.71
N GLY A 10 0.13 6.71 0.16
CA GLY A 10 0.23 7.90 -0.70
C GLY A 10 -0.70 7.83 -1.92
N ALA A 11 -0.73 6.68 -2.61
CA ALA A 11 -1.60 6.49 -3.76
C ALA A 11 -3.10 6.49 -3.40
N ASN A 12 -3.48 5.93 -2.24
CA ASN A 12 -4.85 6.01 -1.75
C ASN A 12 -5.25 7.46 -1.46
N ASN A 13 -4.39 8.24 -0.80
CA ASN A 13 -4.66 9.65 -0.49
C ASN A 13 -4.81 10.49 -1.77
N GLU A 14 -3.97 10.22 -2.78
CA GLU A 14 -4.07 10.88 -4.08
C GLU A 14 -5.39 10.56 -4.78
N LEU A 15 -5.83 9.30 -4.77
CA LEU A 15 -7.13 8.90 -5.32
C LEU A 15 -8.30 9.58 -4.60
N THR A 16 -8.27 9.62 -3.27
CA THR A 16 -9.28 10.32 -2.47
C THR A 16 -9.33 11.80 -2.84
N SER A 17 -8.18 12.48 -2.85
CA SER A 17 -8.11 13.91 -3.21
C SER A 17 -8.59 14.18 -4.63
N ALA A 18 -8.23 13.34 -5.60
CA ALA A 18 -8.71 13.47 -6.98
C ALA A 18 -10.23 13.28 -7.09
N SER A 19 -10.78 12.32 -6.35
CA SER A 19 -12.22 12.03 -6.34
C SER A 19 -13.03 13.15 -5.69
N GLU A 20 -12.52 13.70 -4.58
CA GLU A 20 -13.11 14.87 -3.92
C GLU A 20 -13.12 16.09 -4.85
N LYS A 21 -12.01 16.36 -5.56
CA LYS A 21 -11.94 17.45 -6.54
C LYS A 21 -12.97 17.27 -7.65
N LEU A 22 -13.11 16.06 -8.20
CA LEU A 22 -14.13 15.77 -9.20
C LEU A 22 -15.55 16.02 -8.67
N SER A 23 -15.84 15.56 -7.44
CA SER A 23 -17.13 15.80 -6.79
C SER A 23 -17.42 17.30 -6.63
N ARG A 24 -16.44 18.08 -6.17
CA ARG A 24 -16.57 19.54 -6.05
C ARG A 24 -16.79 20.22 -7.39
N SER A 25 -16.09 19.79 -8.45
CA SER A 25 -16.30 20.36 -9.78
C SER A 25 -17.72 20.13 -10.31
N TYR A 26 -18.33 18.98 -9.98
CA TYR A 26 -19.74 18.72 -10.29
C TYR A 26 -20.69 19.57 -9.45
N GLU A 27 -20.39 19.76 -8.17
CA GLU A 27 -21.16 20.63 -7.28
C GLU A 27 -21.13 22.09 -7.78
N GLU A 28 -19.95 22.61 -8.12
CA GLU A 28 -19.77 23.92 -8.73
C GLU A 28 -20.60 24.08 -10.01
N LEU A 29 -20.56 23.09 -10.91
CA LEU A 29 -21.37 23.10 -12.12
C LEU A 29 -22.88 23.17 -11.81
N SER A 30 -23.33 22.45 -10.77
CA SER A 30 -24.76 22.43 -10.40
C SER A 30 -25.28 23.78 -9.90
N HIS A 31 -24.39 24.64 -9.41
CA HIS A 31 -24.70 26.00 -8.99
C HIS A 31 -24.65 27.02 -10.15
N MET A 32 -24.09 26.64 -11.31
CA MET A 32 -24.07 27.51 -12.48
C MET A 32 -25.43 27.50 -13.17
N THR A 33 -25.92 28.68 -13.54
CA THR A 33 -27.21 28.85 -14.22
C THR A 33 -27.07 29.79 -15.40
N LEU A 34 -27.88 29.57 -16.43
CA LEU A 34 -27.97 30.49 -17.56
C LEU A 34 -28.95 31.62 -17.23
N PRO A 35 -28.61 32.88 -17.54
CA PRO A 35 -29.52 33.99 -17.34
C PRO A 35 -30.72 33.86 -18.30
N THR A 36 -31.94 33.98 -17.76
CA THR A 36 -33.19 33.93 -18.54
C THR A 36 -33.60 35.29 -19.09
N GLN A 37 -32.99 36.37 -18.59
CA GLN A 37 -33.20 37.75 -18.98
C GLN A 37 -31.87 38.49 -18.89
N GLY A 38 -31.71 39.58 -19.63
CA GLY A 38 -30.48 40.37 -19.65
C GLY A 38 -29.91 40.54 -21.05
N SER A 39 -28.64 40.92 -21.12
CA SER A 39 -27.92 41.13 -22.38
C SER A 39 -27.39 39.82 -22.97
N VAL A 40 -27.23 39.79 -24.30
CA VAL A 40 -26.56 38.67 -24.99
C VAL A 40 -25.13 38.44 -24.47
N GLY A 41 -24.46 39.50 -24.01
CA GLY A 41 -23.13 39.41 -23.41
C GLY A 41 -23.12 38.55 -22.14
N GLU A 42 -24.07 38.76 -21.23
CA GLU A 42 -24.21 37.99 -19.99
C GLU A 42 -24.50 36.51 -20.28
N PHE A 43 -25.37 36.22 -21.24
CA PHE A 43 -25.64 34.85 -21.68
C PHE A 43 -24.40 34.17 -22.26
N THR A 44 -23.65 34.88 -23.10
CA THR A 44 -22.43 34.35 -23.72
C THR A 44 -21.36 34.08 -22.67
N GLN A 45 -21.20 34.97 -21.69
CA GLN A 45 -20.28 34.79 -20.57
C GLN A 45 -20.65 33.57 -19.72
N ALA A 46 -21.93 33.43 -19.33
CA ALA A 46 -22.39 32.28 -18.55
C ALA A 46 -22.17 30.95 -19.30
N THR A 47 -22.45 30.93 -20.61
CA THR A 47 -22.21 29.76 -21.46
C THR A 47 -20.72 29.40 -21.51
N ALA A 48 -19.84 30.40 -21.66
CA ALA A 48 -18.40 30.18 -21.66
C ALA A 48 -17.89 29.63 -20.32
N MET A 49 -18.43 30.13 -19.19
CA MET A 49 -18.09 29.63 -17.85
C MET A 49 -18.53 28.17 -17.65
N ILE A 50 -19.75 27.82 -18.04
CA ILE A 50 -20.27 26.46 -17.98
C ILE A 50 -19.41 25.52 -18.85
N HIS A 51 -19.08 25.96 -20.07
CA HIS A 51 -18.21 25.18 -20.95
C HIS A 51 -16.82 24.95 -20.35
N ALA A 52 -16.20 25.99 -19.78
CA ALA A 52 -14.92 25.87 -19.09
C ALA A 52 -15.02 24.88 -17.90
N GLN A 53 -16.12 24.90 -17.15
CA GLN A 53 -16.33 23.97 -16.05
C GLN A 53 -16.46 22.52 -16.52
N HIS A 54 -17.09 22.27 -17.67
CA HIS A 54 -17.11 20.93 -18.27
C HIS A 54 -15.69 20.43 -18.62
N LEU A 55 -14.83 21.30 -19.16
CA LEU A 55 -13.43 20.95 -19.43
C LEU A 55 -12.69 20.59 -18.13
N THR A 56 -12.87 21.38 -17.06
CA THR A 56 -12.32 21.09 -15.73
C THR A 56 -12.79 19.73 -15.20
N ILE A 57 -14.07 19.39 -15.36
CA ILE A 57 -14.61 18.09 -14.95
C ILE A 57 -13.92 16.95 -15.72
N ASP A 58 -13.71 17.09 -17.03
CA ASP A 58 -13.06 16.06 -17.82
C ASP A 58 -11.59 15.88 -17.43
N GLU A 59 -10.88 16.96 -17.12
CA GLU A 59 -9.53 16.88 -16.52
C GLU A 59 -9.53 16.15 -15.17
N CYS A 60 -10.49 16.47 -14.29
CA CYS A 60 -10.66 15.80 -13.01
C CYS A 60 -10.96 14.30 -13.17
N LYS A 61 -11.80 13.89 -14.14
CA LYS A 61 -12.05 12.48 -14.45
C LYS A 61 -10.77 11.77 -14.88
N ASN A 62 -9.99 12.39 -15.76
CA ASN A 62 -8.72 11.83 -16.21
C ASN A 62 -7.74 11.66 -15.03
N ARG A 63 -7.68 12.64 -14.12
CA ARG A 63 -6.87 12.54 -12.90
C ARG A 63 -7.32 11.40 -11.99
N VAL A 64 -8.62 11.23 -11.78
CA VAL A 64 -9.17 10.10 -11.01
C VAL A 64 -8.75 8.78 -11.65
N HIS A 65 -8.90 8.66 -12.97
CA HIS A 65 -8.52 7.44 -13.69
C HIS A 65 -7.03 7.10 -13.51
N LEU A 66 -6.14 8.07 -13.68
CA LEU A 66 -4.71 7.87 -13.48
C LEU A 66 -4.36 7.52 -12.02
N ALA A 67 -5.00 8.17 -11.05
CA ALA A 67 -4.82 7.87 -9.63
C ALA A 67 -5.30 6.45 -9.28
N GLN A 68 -6.40 5.98 -9.88
CA GLN A 68 -6.88 4.60 -9.73
C GLN A 68 -5.86 3.58 -10.26
N GLN A 69 -5.32 3.81 -11.46
CA GLN A 69 -4.29 2.94 -12.04
C GLN A 69 -3.04 2.89 -11.15
N LYS A 70 -2.59 4.04 -10.64
CA LYS A 70 -1.46 4.14 -9.74
C LYS A 70 -1.72 3.39 -8.42
N GLN A 71 -2.90 3.55 -7.84
CA GLN A 71 -3.29 2.86 -6.62
C GLN A 71 -3.30 1.34 -6.80
N HIS A 72 -3.82 0.86 -7.92
CA HIS A 72 -3.78 -0.55 -8.27
C HIS A 72 -2.33 -1.06 -8.36
N GLN A 73 -1.46 -0.34 -9.07
CA GLN A 73 -0.05 -0.70 -9.17
C GLN A 73 0.65 -0.75 -7.81
N MET A 74 0.42 0.23 -6.94
CA MET A 74 1.05 0.26 -5.60
C MET A 74 0.53 -0.88 -4.71
N ARG A 75 -0.74 -1.27 -4.87
CA ARG A 75 -1.33 -2.40 -4.15
C ARG A 75 -0.65 -3.71 -4.53
N GLU A 76 -0.42 -3.95 -5.82
CA GLU A 76 0.30 -5.15 -6.27
C GLU A 76 1.74 -5.17 -5.77
N ARG A 77 2.44 -4.03 -5.79
CA ARG A 77 3.79 -3.91 -5.21
C ARG A 77 3.83 -4.20 -3.71
N PHE A 78 2.85 -3.70 -2.97
CA PHE A 78 2.74 -3.97 -1.54
C PHE A 78 2.49 -5.46 -1.27
N LYS A 79 1.60 -6.09 -2.03
CA LYS A 79 1.32 -7.54 -1.94
C LYS A 79 2.58 -8.37 -2.21
N ALA A 80 3.36 -8.02 -3.23
CA ALA A 80 4.64 -8.68 -3.51
C ALA A 80 5.63 -8.53 -2.33
N ALA A 81 5.80 -7.31 -1.82
CA ALA A 81 6.67 -7.05 -0.67
C ALA A 81 6.24 -7.82 0.59
N MET A 82 4.93 -7.99 0.80
CA MET A 82 4.40 -8.77 1.92
C MET A 82 4.70 -10.27 1.76
N MET A 83 4.52 -10.83 0.57
CA MET A 83 4.86 -12.23 0.31
C MET A 83 6.34 -12.51 0.57
N ASP A 84 7.23 -11.61 0.13
CA ASP A 84 8.66 -11.79 0.35
C ASP A 84 9.03 -11.66 1.83
N PHE A 85 8.42 -10.72 2.54
CA PHE A 85 8.59 -10.59 3.99
C PHE A 85 8.21 -11.87 4.74
N GLU A 86 7.06 -12.46 4.41
CA GLU A 86 6.62 -13.72 5.04
C GLU A 86 7.54 -14.90 4.68
N LYS A 87 8.06 -14.97 3.45
CA LYS A 87 9.07 -15.98 3.08
C LYS A 87 10.33 -15.86 3.94
N PHE A 88 10.84 -14.64 4.13
CA PHE A 88 12.01 -14.42 4.97
C PHE A 88 11.76 -14.82 6.41
N LYS A 89 10.64 -14.40 7.00
CA LYS A 89 10.21 -14.83 8.34
C LYS A 89 10.21 -16.34 8.49
N TYR A 90 9.64 -17.03 7.51
CA TYR A 90 9.56 -18.50 7.54
C TYR A 90 10.95 -19.14 7.51
N LEU A 91 11.85 -18.66 6.65
CA LEU A 91 13.23 -19.13 6.55
C LEU A 91 14.01 -18.86 7.85
N GLU A 92 13.86 -17.69 8.46
CA GLU A 92 14.49 -17.36 9.74
C GLU A 92 14.08 -18.34 10.86
N VAL A 93 12.80 -18.68 10.93
CA VAL A 93 12.29 -19.67 11.90
C VAL A 93 12.88 -21.05 11.63
N GLN A 94 12.98 -21.47 10.37
CA GLN A 94 13.61 -22.74 10.01
C GLN A 94 15.09 -22.79 10.41
N GLU A 95 15.85 -21.72 10.14
CA GLU A 95 17.25 -21.62 10.52
C GLU A 95 17.43 -21.64 12.03
N MET A 96 16.61 -20.90 12.77
CA MET A 96 16.64 -20.90 14.23
C MET A 96 16.39 -22.31 14.79
N ASN A 97 15.39 -23.02 14.26
CA ASN A 97 15.09 -24.39 14.67
C ASN A 97 16.24 -25.36 14.34
N ALA A 98 16.88 -25.20 13.18
CA ALA A 98 18.04 -26.00 12.81
C ALA A 98 19.23 -25.77 13.77
N ARG A 99 19.51 -24.50 14.11
CA ARG A 99 20.56 -24.13 15.08
C ARG A 99 20.25 -24.69 16.47
N LEU A 100 19.00 -24.57 16.93
CA LEU A 100 18.57 -25.11 18.22
C LEU A 100 18.72 -26.64 18.27
N LYS A 101 18.35 -27.34 17.20
CA LYS A 101 18.52 -28.79 17.09
C LYS A 101 19.99 -29.19 17.14
N HIS A 102 20.86 -28.43 16.46
CA HIS A 102 22.30 -28.66 16.49
C HIS A 102 22.88 -28.50 17.90
N LEU A 103 22.53 -27.41 18.60
CA LEU A 103 22.96 -27.15 19.98
C LEU A 103 22.52 -28.27 20.93
N LYS A 104 21.23 -28.65 20.90
CA LYS A 104 20.72 -29.77 21.70
C LYS A 104 21.44 -31.08 21.42
N GLY A 105 21.79 -31.33 20.16
CA GLY A 105 22.59 -32.49 19.77
C GLY A 105 24.00 -32.46 20.34
N GLN A 106 24.65 -31.30 20.38
CA GLN A 106 25.97 -31.13 21.01
C GLN A 106 25.90 -31.31 22.53
N GLU A 107 24.90 -30.71 23.18
CA GLU A 107 24.67 -30.85 24.63
C GLU A 107 24.44 -32.32 25.02
N ALA A 108 23.60 -33.03 24.26
CA ALA A 108 23.34 -34.45 24.50
C ALA A 108 24.60 -35.31 24.39
N LYS A 109 25.44 -35.08 23.38
CA LYS A 109 26.73 -35.79 23.23
C LYS A 109 27.67 -35.51 24.40
N MET A 110 27.78 -34.25 24.81
CA MET A 110 28.63 -33.86 25.94
C MET A 110 28.16 -34.51 27.25
N LEU A 111 26.85 -34.57 27.50
CA LEU A 111 26.28 -35.23 28.67
C LEU A 111 26.55 -36.74 28.67
N ASP A 112 26.45 -37.39 27.51
CA ASP A 112 26.76 -38.82 27.35
C ASP A 112 28.25 -39.13 27.60
N GLU A 113 29.14 -38.27 27.09
CA GLU A 113 30.58 -38.35 27.35
C GLU A 113 30.90 -38.19 28.85
N ILE A 114 30.32 -37.18 29.51
CA ILE A 114 30.46 -36.96 30.96
C ILE A 114 29.94 -38.17 31.75
N GLY A 115 28.77 -38.70 31.37
CA GLY A 115 28.18 -39.88 32.01
C GLY A 115 29.10 -41.10 31.90
N THR A 116 29.64 -41.35 30.70
CA THR A 116 30.59 -42.45 30.45
C THR A 116 31.87 -42.29 31.25
N MET A 117 32.45 -41.09 31.31
CA MET A 117 33.65 -40.82 32.11
C MET A 117 33.42 -41.02 33.60
N THR A 118 32.26 -40.58 34.12
CA THR A 118 31.90 -40.71 35.54
C THR A 118 31.71 -42.18 35.91
N TYR A 119 30.96 -42.94 35.12
CA TYR A 119 30.75 -44.37 35.34
C TYR A 119 32.05 -45.18 35.35
N LYS A 120 32.95 -44.91 34.39
CA LYS A 120 34.27 -45.56 34.33
C LYS A 120 35.15 -45.24 35.54
N ARG A 121 34.97 -44.09 36.18
CA ARG A 121 35.72 -43.70 37.37
C ARG A 121 35.21 -44.36 38.65
N GLU A 122 33.92 -44.67 38.73
CA GLU A 122 33.32 -45.39 39.87
C GLU A 122 33.59 -46.91 39.86
N THR A 123 33.96 -47.46 38.70
CA THR A 123 34.23 -48.89 38.50
C THR A 123 35.72 -49.28 38.59
N LEU A 124 36.61 -48.29 38.79
CA LEU A 124 38.05 -48.45 39.06
C LEU A 124 38.35 -48.22 40.54
#